data_AF-A0A1V4EMK5-F1
#
_entry.id   AF-A0A1V4EMK5-F1
#
_cell.length_a   1.000
_cell.length_b   1.000
_cell.length_c   1.000
_cell.angle_alpha   90.00
_cell.angle_beta   90.00
_cell.angle_gamma   90.00
#
_symmetry.space_group_name_H-M   'P 1'
#
loop_
_entity.id
_entity.type
_entity.pdbx_description
1 polymer ?
#
loop_
_entity_poly.entity_id
_entity_poly.type
_entity_poly.pdbx_seq_one_letter_code
_entity_poly.pdbx_strand_id
1 'polypeptide(L)'
;MSSVDAALWWARSRAEGPLRVPSATRTPAGMLRLVERGGERCWLLLRPPDDVTPAVLRELRMQAVSVEHPNETSRVLAAALRCCWSDPQTSPWPGHPTTVREVLDVVDQLIPGRGEEVLHRLGTGALRRLHASRWLDVDNEAQQVCLGPRVATWPDQDLPALRELCRELPSPRPDLEPDR
;
A
#
# COMPACT_ATOMS: atom_id res chain seq x y z
N MET A 1 -20.29 -3.47 22.14
CA MET A 1 -20.33 -2.36 21.16
C MET A 1 -21.69 -2.43 20.52
N SER A 2 -22.44 -1.33 20.46
CA SER A 2 -23.79 -1.35 19.91
C SER A 2 -23.77 -1.47 18.38
N SER A 3 -24.89 -1.88 17.77
CA SER A 3 -25.04 -1.91 16.31
C SER A 3 -24.88 -0.51 15.69
N VAL A 4 -25.33 0.53 16.40
CA VAL A 4 -25.20 1.95 15.99
C VAL A 4 -23.74 2.39 15.97
N ASP A 5 -22.94 2.01 16.97
CA ASP A 5 -21.51 2.33 16.99
C ASP A 5 -20.78 1.69 15.80
N ALA A 6 -21.10 0.42 15.48
CA ALA A 6 -20.52 -0.27 14.34
C ALA A 6 -20.87 0.42 13.01
N ALA A 7 -22.12 0.87 12.85
CA ALA A 7 -22.56 1.60 11.67
C ALA A 7 -21.81 2.94 11.49
N LEU A 8 -21.53 3.65 12.59
CA LEU A 8 -20.73 4.88 12.54
C LEU A 8 -19.29 4.63 12.09
N TRP A 9 -18.66 3.57 12.61
CA TRP A 9 -17.33 3.17 12.16
C TRP A 9 -17.31 2.83 10.67
N TRP A 10 -18.32 2.11 10.19
CA TRP A 10 -18.48 1.81 8.78
C TRP A 10 -18.62 3.07 7.93
N ALA A 11 -19.48 4.01 8.35
CA ALA A 11 -19.70 5.27 7.64
C ALA A 11 -18.39 6.09 7.55
N ARG A 12 -17.63 6.18 8.65
CA ARG A 12 -16.32 6.85 8.67
C ARG A 12 -15.32 6.18 7.73
N SER A 13 -15.20 4.85 7.78
CA SER A 13 -14.26 4.16 6.90
C SER A 13 -14.63 4.25 5.42
N ARG A 14 -15.92 4.36 5.08
CA ARG A 14 -16.36 4.65 3.70
C ARG A 14 -16.01 6.07 3.27
N ALA A 15 -16.14 7.05 4.17
CA ALA A 15 -15.90 8.45 3.86
C ALA A 15 -14.40 8.79 3.79
N GLU A 16 -13.60 8.24 4.71
CA GLU A 16 -12.20 8.63 4.93
C GLU A 16 -11.20 7.56 4.48
N GLY A 17 -11.66 6.32 4.22
CA GLY A 17 -10.82 5.16 3.91
C GLY A 17 -10.37 4.39 5.15
N PRO A 18 -9.20 3.72 5.11
CA PRO A 18 -8.61 3.05 6.27
C PRO A 18 -8.45 4.01 7.46
N LEU A 19 -8.95 3.63 8.63
CA LEU A 19 -8.92 4.45 9.83
C LEU A 19 -7.78 4.02 10.74
N ARG A 20 -6.88 4.94 11.10
CA ARG A 20 -5.80 4.69 12.06
C ARG A 20 -6.27 5.04 13.46
N VAL A 21 -6.24 4.09 14.39
CA VAL A 21 -6.75 4.25 15.76
C VAL A 21 -5.76 3.66 16.79
N PRO A 22 -5.84 4.04 18.08
CA PRO A 22 -5.07 3.39 19.14
C PRO A 22 -5.33 1.88 19.17
N SER A 23 -4.30 1.06 19.44
CA SER A 23 -4.43 -0.40 19.39
C SER A 23 -5.42 -0.98 20.42
N ALA A 24 -5.66 -0.26 21.52
CA ALA A 24 -6.68 -0.59 22.53
C ALA A 24 -8.12 -0.42 22.02
N THR A 25 -8.33 0.21 20.86
CA THR A 25 -9.67 0.37 20.27
C THR A 25 -10.25 -0.99 19.92
N ARG A 26 -11.44 -1.29 20.45
CA ARG A 26 -12.14 -2.54 20.13
C ARG A 26 -12.51 -2.58 18.64
N THR A 27 -12.24 -3.69 17.97
CA THR A 27 -12.62 -3.90 16.57
C THR A 27 -14.14 -3.88 16.39
N PRO A 28 -14.69 -2.97 15.56
CA PRO A 28 -16.09 -3.00 15.17
C PRO A 28 -16.43 -4.28 14.40
N ALA A 29 -17.68 -4.74 14.51
CA ALA A 29 -18.14 -5.90 13.75
C ALA A 29 -18.02 -5.66 12.23
N GLY A 30 -17.55 -6.67 11.49
CA GLY A 30 -17.36 -6.61 10.03
C GLY A 30 -16.20 -5.72 9.55
N MET A 31 -15.32 -5.27 10.46
CA MET A 31 -14.09 -4.58 10.10
C MET A 31 -12.86 -5.49 10.23
N LEU A 32 -11.93 -5.32 9.31
CA LEU A 32 -10.58 -5.87 9.40
C LEU A 32 -9.74 -4.99 10.33
N ARG A 33 -9.08 -5.61 11.31
CA ARG A 33 -8.09 -4.94 12.17
C ARG A 33 -6.68 -5.38 11.78
N LEU A 34 -5.83 -4.41 11.47
CA LEU A 34 -4.43 -4.61 11.14
C LEU A 34 -3.55 -3.91 12.17
N VAL A 35 -2.68 -4.64 12.86
CA VAL A 35 -1.82 -4.07 13.91
C VAL A 35 -0.59 -3.46 13.27
N GLU A 36 -0.40 -2.15 13.44
CA GLU A 36 0.76 -1.45 12.89
C GLU A 36 2.05 -1.95 13.53
N ARG A 37 3.18 -1.75 12.84
CA ARG A 37 4.50 -1.99 13.45
C ARG A 37 4.65 -1.19 14.74
N GLY A 38 5.23 -1.82 15.75
CA GLY A 38 5.34 -1.25 17.10
C GLY A 38 4.10 -1.46 17.98
N GLY A 39 2.95 -1.87 17.43
CA GLY A 39 1.80 -2.34 18.22
C GLY A 39 0.98 -1.28 18.97
N GLU A 40 1.40 -0.01 18.94
CA GLU A 40 0.69 1.09 19.61
C GLU A 40 -0.60 1.51 18.89
N ARG A 41 -0.66 1.27 17.58
CA ARG A 41 -1.77 1.66 16.71
C ARG A 41 -2.24 0.50 15.85
N CYS A 42 -3.47 0.57 15.39
CA CYS A 42 -4.01 -0.35 14.41
C CYS A 42 -4.84 0.37 13.35
N TRP A 43 -4.93 -0.24 12.18
CA TRP A 43 -5.80 0.18 11.11
C TRP A 43 -7.11 -0.61 11.16
N LEU A 44 -8.21 0.11 10.99
CA LEU A 44 -9.55 -0.46 10.78
C LEU A 44 -9.95 -0.21 9.32
N LEU A 45 -10.29 -1.30 8.63
CA LEU A 45 -10.73 -1.27 7.24
C LEU A 45 -12.04 -2.02 7.13
N LEU A 46 -12.85 -1.65 6.13
CA LEU A 46 -13.97 -2.50 5.73
C LEU A 46 -13.43 -3.81 5.17
N ARG A 47 -13.88 -4.93 5.71
CA ARG A 47 -13.67 -6.23 5.08
C ARG A 47 -14.83 -6.44 4.10
N PRO A 48 -14.63 -6.34 2.77
CA PRO A 48 -15.65 -6.84 1.85
C PRO A 48 -15.82 -8.35 2.08
N PRO A 49 -17.05 -8.90 2.04
CA PRO A 49 -17.24 -10.35 2.00
C PRO A 49 -16.40 -11.00 0.87
N ASP A 50 -15.97 -12.24 1.06
CA ASP A 50 -15.00 -12.93 0.19
C ASP A 50 -15.55 -13.17 -1.24
N ASP A 51 -16.87 -13.12 -1.42
CA ASP A 51 -17.62 -13.35 -2.66
C ASP A 51 -18.10 -12.05 -3.35
N VAL A 52 -17.61 -10.89 -2.92
CA VAL A 52 -18.05 -9.60 -3.45
C VAL A 52 -17.51 -9.37 -4.86
N THR A 53 -18.40 -9.41 -5.85
CA THR A 53 -18.07 -8.99 -7.22
C THR A 53 -17.90 -7.46 -7.31
N PRO A 54 -17.20 -6.92 -8.32
CA PRO A 54 -17.14 -5.48 -8.58
C PRO A 54 -18.52 -4.82 -8.77
N ALA A 55 -19.56 -5.59 -9.10
CA ALA A 55 -20.94 -5.10 -9.15
C ALA A 55 -21.49 -4.87 -7.74
N VAL A 56 -21.27 -5.80 -6.81
CA VAL A 56 -21.68 -5.68 -5.40
C VAL A 56 -20.90 -4.56 -4.69
N LEU A 57 -19.61 -4.36 -4.98
CA LEU A 57 -18.85 -3.21 -4.48
C LEU A 57 -19.51 -1.87 -4.90
N ARG A 58 -19.89 -1.75 -6.18
CA ARG A 58 -20.57 -0.56 -6.70
C ARG A 58 -21.93 -0.33 -6.04
N GLU A 59 -22.72 -1.39 -5.84
CA GLU A 59 -24.02 -1.33 -5.16
C GLU A 59 -23.87 -0.88 -3.69
N LEU A 60 -22.87 -1.42 -2.99
CA LEU A 60 -22.53 -1.03 -1.61
C LEU A 60 -21.87 0.35 -1.50
N ARG A 61 -21.66 1.05 -2.63
CA ARG A 61 -20.84 2.27 -2.74
C ARG A 61 -19.46 2.11 -2.11
N MET A 62 -18.97 0.88 -2.07
CA MET A 62 -17.60 0.56 -1.70
C MET A 62 -16.76 0.77 -2.95
N GLN A 63 -15.86 1.76 -2.92
CA GLN A 63 -14.95 1.95 -4.04
C GLN A 63 -14.09 0.68 -4.16
N ALA A 64 -14.22 -0.04 -5.27
CA ALA A 64 -13.18 -0.97 -5.70
C ALA A 64 -11.94 -0.10 -5.86
N VAL A 65 -11.00 -0.20 -4.92
CA VAL A 65 -9.86 0.71 -4.91
C VAL A 65 -8.85 0.19 -5.92
N SER A 66 -9.18 0.41 -7.18
CA SER A 66 -8.24 0.31 -8.26
C SER A 66 -7.23 1.43 -8.11
N VAL A 67 -5.96 1.16 -8.42
CA VAL A 67 -5.01 2.23 -8.68
C VAL A 67 -5.53 2.95 -9.92
N GLU A 68 -6.22 4.08 -9.75
CA GLU A 68 -7.04 4.73 -10.80
C GLU A 68 -6.26 5.19 -12.05
N HIS A 69 -4.96 4.90 -12.16
CA HIS A 69 -4.10 5.36 -13.24
C HIS A 69 -3.09 4.26 -13.65
N PRO A 70 -3.38 3.46 -14.69
CA PRO A 70 -2.67 2.19 -14.94
C PRO A 70 -1.19 2.30 -15.32
N ASN A 71 -0.60 3.48 -15.55
CA ASN A 71 0.68 3.54 -16.27
C ASN A 71 1.88 4.08 -15.48
N GLU A 72 1.73 4.76 -14.34
CA GLU A 72 2.90 5.23 -13.53
C GLU A 72 2.73 4.95 -12.05
N THR A 73 1.56 5.30 -11.51
CA THR A 73 1.21 5.01 -10.12
C THR A 73 1.30 3.50 -9.83
N SER A 74 0.86 2.65 -10.76
CA SER A 74 0.98 1.19 -10.65
C SER A 74 2.44 0.72 -10.67
N ARG A 75 3.31 1.35 -11.48
CA ARG A 75 4.74 1.02 -11.54
C ARG A 75 5.45 1.40 -10.24
N VAL A 76 5.12 2.56 -9.68
CA VAL A 76 5.65 3.01 -8.38
C VAL A 76 5.16 2.12 -7.25
N LEU A 77 3.89 1.67 -7.28
CA LEU A 77 3.39 0.69 -6.32
C LEU A 77 4.11 -0.65 -6.44
N ALA A 78 4.32 -1.14 -7.67
CA ALA A 78 5.05 -2.38 -7.92
C ALA A 78 6.51 -2.29 -7.45
N ALA A 79 7.18 -1.18 -7.72
CA ALA A 79 8.53 -0.89 -7.23
C ALA A 79 8.57 -0.84 -5.69
N ALA A 80 7.64 -0.12 -5.06
CA ALA A 80 7.55 -0.07 -3.60
C ALA A 80 7.28 -1.45 -2.99
N LEU A 81 6.40 -2.26 -3.62
CA LEU A 81 6.16 -3.65 -3.23
C LEU A 81 7.44 -4.48 -3.31
N ARG A 82 8.19 -4.37 -4.43
CA ARG A 82 9.46 -5.07 -4.62
C ARG A 82 10.49 -4.75 -3.53
N CYS A 83 10.58 -3.48 -3.14
CA CYS A 83 11.52 -3.00 -2.13
C CYS A 83 11.08 -3.36 -0.69
N CYS A 84 9.78 -3.26 -0.40
CA CYS A 84 9.26 -3.51 0.96
C CYS A 84 9.02 -5.00 1.24
N TRP A 85 8.74 -5.82 0.24
CA TRP A 85 8.38 -7.24 0.43
C TRP A 85 9.61 -8.15 0.35
N SER A 86 10.36 -8.20 1.45
CA SER A 86 11.64 -8.92 1.51
C SER A 86 11.49 -10.45 1.51
N ASP A 87 10.42 -10.99 2.10
CA ASP A 87 10.11 -12.42 2.07
C ASP A 87 8.78 -12.65 1.33
N PRO A 88 8.83 -13.05 0.04
CA PRO A 88 7.64 -13.32 -0.76
C PRO A 88 6.73 -14.42 -0.20
N GLN A 89 7.18 -15.27 0.74
CA GLN A 89 6.32 -16.30 1.34
C GLN A 89 5.44 -15.77 2.47
N THR A 90 5.68 -14.54 2.92
CA THR A 90 4.91 -13.89 3.99
C THR A 90 3.92 -12.88 3.43
N SER A 91 3.01 -12.40 4.28
CA SER A 91 2.12 -11.30 3.88
C SER A 91 2.94 -10.06 3.48
N PRO A 92 2.60 -9.39 2.36
CA PRO A 92 3.32 -8.19 1.94
C PRO A 92 3.15 -7.03 2.93
N TRP A 93 2.07 -7.00 3.71
CA TRP A 93 1.87 -5.98 4.72
C TRP A 93 2.29 -6.48 6.12
N PRO A 94 2.98 -5.67 6.94
CA PRO A 94 3.35 -4.27 6.71
C PRO A 94 4.56 -4.05 5.78
N GLY A 95 5.34 -5.10 5.47
CA GLY A 95 6.53 -5.05 4.60
C GLY A 95 7.66 -4.18 5.18
N HIS A 96 8.94 -4.48 4.96
CA HIS A 96 10.08 -3.71 5.49
C HIS A 96 10.14 -2.27 4.97
N PRO A 97 10.55 -1.29 5.80
CA PRO A 97 10.72 0.08 5.32
C PRO A 97 11.86 0.12 4.31
N THR A 98 11.69 0.91 3.25
CA THR A 98 12.70 1.19 2.23
C THR A 98 12.81 2.70 2.06
N THR A 99 13.77 3.18 1.28
CA THR A 99 13.93 4.60 0.97
C THR A 99 13.15 5.00 -0.28
N VAL A 100 12.75 6.27 -0.36
CA VAL A 100 12.19 6.85 -1.60
C VAL A 100 13.14 6.63 -2.78
N ARG A 101 14.45 6.74 -2.56
CA ARG A 101 15.47 6.56 -3.58
C ARG A 101 15.50 5.15 -4.15
N GLU A 102 15.48 4.11 -3.31
CA GLU A 102 15.43 2.71 -3.76
C GLU A 102 14.19 2.43 -4.60
N VAL A 103 13.03 2.99 -4.22
CA VAL A 103 11.80 2.85 -5.02
C VAL A 103 11.95 3.52 -6.38
N LEU A 104 12.45 4.76 -6.43
CA LEU A 104 12.66 5.47 -7.69
C LEU A 104 13.73 4.82 -8.56
N ASP A 105 14.72 4.19 -7.96
CA ASP A 105 15.75 3.42 -8.66
C ASP A 105 15.16 2.22 -9.42
N VAL A 106 14.28 1.45 -8.77
CA VAL A 106 13.56 0.36 -9.44
C VAL A 106 12.67 0.90 -10.56
N VAL A 107 12.04 2.07 -10.39
CA VAL A 107 11.24 2.69 -11.45
C VAL A 107 12.11 3.12 -12.64
N ASP A 108 13.28 3.72 -12.39
CA ASP A 108 14.27 4.07 -13.42
C ASP A 108 14.63 2.85 -14.28
N GLN A 109 14.91 1.73 -13.63
CA GLN A 109 15.25 0.47 -14.29
C GLN A 109 14.10 -0.11 -15.13
N LEU A 110 12.85 0.12 -14.74
CA LEU A 110 11.67 -0.34 -15.48
C LEU A 110 11.35 0.51 -16.71
N ILE A 111 11.70 1.80 -16.69
CA ILE A 111 11.43 2.76 -17.76
C ILE A 111 12.67 3.60 -18.08
N PRO A 112 13.75 2.96 -18.57
CA PRO A 112 15.01 3.65 -18.81
C PRO A 112 14.89 4.72 -19.90
N GLY A 113 15.78 5.71 -19.85
CA GLY A 113 15.85 6.79 -20.84
C GLY A 113 14.98 8.01 -20.52
N ARG A 114 14.38 8.07 -19.33
CA ARG A 114 13.82 9.31 -18.78
C ARG A 114 14.94 10.13 -18.14
N GLY A 115 14.91 11.45 -18.32
CA GLY A 115 15.79 12.33 -17.55
C GLY A 115 15.47 12.25 -16.06
N GLU A 116 16.51 12.29 -15.22
CA GLU A 116 16.41 12.12 -13.76
C GLU A 116 15.36 13.05 -13.13
N GLU A 117 15.35 14.34 -13.52
CA GLU A 117 14.38 15.31 -13.02
C GLU A 117 12.92 14.94 -13.36
N VAL A 118 12.70 14.39 -14.55
CA VAL A 118 11.37 13.97 -15.02
C VAL A 118 10.91 12.77 -14.22
N LEU A 119 11.79 11.77 -14.05
CA LEU A 119 11.51 10.59 -13.25
C LEU A 119 11.19 10.97 -11.80
N HIS A 120 12.00 11.84 -11.20
CA HIS A 120 11.80 12.29 -9.82
C HIS A 120 10.46 12.99 -9.64
N ARG A 121 10.08 13.89 -10.57
CA ARG A 121 8.79 14.59 -10.53
C ARG A 121 7.61 13.63 -10.63
N LEU A 122 7.66 12.68 -11.57
CA LEU A 122 6.58 11.70 -11.78
C LEU A 122 6.46 10.74 -10.59
N GLY A 123 7.60 10.22 -10.13
CA GLY A 123 7.70 9.34 -8.99
C GLY A 123 7.18 9.98 -7.71
N THR A 124 7.59 11.22 -7.42
CA THR A 124 7.08 11.98 -6.26
C THR A 124 5.57 12.21 -6.36
N GLY A 125 5.06 12.54 -7.55
CA GLY A 125 3.63 12.68 -7.79
C GLY A 125 2.86 11.37 -7.53
N ALA A 126 3.40 10.24 -7.96
CA ALA A 126 2.83 8.91 -7.74
C ALA A 126 2.88 8.49 -6.26
N LEU A 127 4.01 8.67 -5.58
CA LEU A 127 4.15 8.40 -4.15
C LEU A 127 3.13 9.19 -3.34
N ARG A 128 2.95 10.48 -3.63
CA ARG A 128 1.92 11.30 -2.98
C ARG A 128 0.51 10.76 -3.18
N ARG A 129 0.17 10.32 -4.40
CA ARG A 129 -1.14 9.71 -4.70
C ARG A 129 -1.33 8.38 -3.95
N LEU A 130 -0.32 7.53 -3.92
CA LEU A 130 -0.33 6.24 -3.21
C LEU A 130 -0.43 6.43 -1.69
N HIS A 131 0.26 7.43 -1.15
CA HIS A 131 0.15 7.82 0.25
C HIS A 131 -1.27 8.32 0.59
N ALA A 132 -1.80 9.25 -0.20
CA ALA A 132 -3.15 9.79 -0.02
C ALA A 132 -4.22 8.69 -0.08
N SER A 133 -4.02 7.68 -0.95
CA SER A 133 -4.92 6.54 -1.08
C SER A 133 -4.60 5.39 -0.11
N ARG A 134 -3.60 5.50 0.78
CA ARG A 134 -3.22 4.48 1.78
C ARG A 134 -2.71 3.15 1.19
N TRP A 135 -2.20 3.18 -0.03
CA TRP A 135 -1.42 2.08 -0.61
C TRP A 135 0.02 2.07 -0.13
N LEU A 136 0.57 3.25 0.19
CA LEU A 136 1.87 3.43 0.81
C LEU A 136 1.74 4.30 2.06
N ASP A 137 2.67 4.13 2.99
CA ASP A 137 2.97 5.10 4.03
C ASP A 137 4.31 5.76 3.69
N VAL A 138 4.36 7.08 3.61
CA VAL A 138 5.54 7.83 3.14
C VAL A 138 5.92 8.85 4.20
N ASP A 139 7.06 8.64 4.83
CA ASP A 139 7.68 9.59 5.73
C ASP A 139 8.58 10.53 4.91
N ASN A 140 8.12 11.77 4.72
CA ASN A 140 8.86 12.77 3.96
C ASN A 140 10.08 13.31 4.72
N GLU A 141 10.11 13.23 6.05
CA GLU A 141 11.25 13.68 6.84
C GLU A 141 12.36 12.63 6.80
N ALA A 142 12.01 11.37 7.04
CA ALA A 142 12.95 10.25 6.99
C ALA A 142 13.25 9.75 5.56
N GLN A 143 12.52 10.25 4.55
CA GLN A 143 12.54 9.76 3.17
C GLN A 143 12.30 8.24 3.09
N GLN A 144 11.43 7.72 3.95
CA GLN A 144 11.10 6.30 4.03
C GLN A 144 9.73 5.99 3.42
N VAL A 145 9.61 4.80 2.85
CA VAL A 145 8.39 4.26 2.26
C VAL A 145 8.11 2.90 2.92
N CYS A 146 6.86 2.69 3.32
CA CYS A 146 6.33 1.40 3.78
C CYS A 146 5.06 1.06 3.01
N LEU A 147 4.65 -0.21 3.05
CA LEU A 147 3.38 -0.62 2.46
C LEU A 147 2.21 -0.19 3.35
N GLY A 148 1.24 0.46 2.71
CA GLY A 148 0.05 0.98 3.38
C GLY A 148 -0.98 -0.12 3.67
N PRO A 149 -1.96 0.15 4.55
CA PRO A 149 -2.93 -0.84 5.02
C PRO A 149 -3.81 -1.44 3.91
N ARG A 150 -3.94 -0.79 2.74
CA ARG A 150 -4.67 -1.38 1.61
C ARG A 150 -3.98 -2.60 1.00
N VAL A 151 -2.66 -2.71 1.13
CA VAL A 151 -1.92 -3.89 0.67
C VAL A 151 -2.38 -5.16 1.39
N ALA A 152 -2.76 -5.06 2.66
CA ALA A 152 -3.32 -6.17 3.43
C ALA A 152 -4.73 -6.59 3.00
N THR A 153 -5.38 -5.83 2.11
CA THR A 153 -6.70 -6.19 1.57
C THR A 153 -6.62 -6.99 0.27
N TRP A 154 -5.41 -7.28 -0.23
CA TRP A 154 -5.28 -8.20 -1.35
C TRP A 154 -5.72 -9.61 -0.95
N PRO A 155 -6.58 -10.25 -1.74
CA PRO A 155 -6.98 -11.64 -1.51
C PRO A 155 -5.78 -12.60 -1.56
N ASP A 156 -5.82 -13.64 -0.74
CA ASP A 156 -4.77 -14.68 -0.71
C ASP A 156 -4.57 -15.34 -2.08
N GLN A 157 -5.63 -15.42 -2.89
CA GLN A 157 -5.59 -15.99 -4.25
C GLN A 157 -4.76 -15.15 -5.24
N ASP A 158 -4.54 -13.87 -4.97
CA ASP A 158 -3.76 -12.97 -5.82
C ASP A 158 -2.27 -12.98 -5.44
N LEU A 159 -1.91 -13.48 -4.25
CA LEU A 159 -0.53 -13.55 -3.76
C LEU A 159 0.42 -14.31 -4.70
N PRO A 160 0.05 -15.46 -5.31
CA PRO A 160 0.91 -16.12 -6.30
C PRO A 160 1.29 -15.22 -7.48
N ALA A 161 0.34 -14.48 -8.05
CA ALA A 161 0.60 -13.56 -9.15
C ALA A 161 1.48 -12.38 -8.72
N LEU A 162 1.26 -11.85 -7.51
CA LEU A 162 2.10 -10.78 -6.96
C LEU A 162 3.53 -11.23 -6.70
N ARG A 163 3.73 -12.48 -6.23
CA ARG A 163 5.08 -13.06 -6.06
C ARG A 163 5.81 -13.19 -7.39
N GLU A 164 5.10 -13.61 -8.45
CA GLU A 164 5.68 -13.69 -9.79
C GLU A 164 6.09 -12.30 -10.29
N LEU A 165 5.18 -11.33 -10.21
CA LEU A 165 5.46 -9.94 -10.57
C LEU A 165 6.70 -9.43 -9.83
N CYS A 166 6.78 -9.63 -8.51
CA CYS A 166 7.94 -9.18 -7.72
C CYS A 166 9.25 -9.89 -8.11
N ARG A 167 9.20 -11.11 -8.63
CA ARG A 167 10.39 -11.83 -9.10
C ARG A 167 10.93 -11.26 -10.40
N GLU A 168 10.04 -10.79 -11.28
CA GLU A 168 10.39 -10.18 -12.57
C GLU A 168 10.91 -8.74 -12.41
N LEU A 169 10.54 -8.06 -11.32
CA LEU A 169 10.97 -6.68 -11.07
C LEU A 169 12.45 -6.61 -10.67
N PRO A 170 13.19 -5.59 -11.16
CA PRO A 170 14.58 -5.40 -10.78
C PRO A 170 14.70 -5.09 -9.28
N SER A 171 15.81 -5.53 -8.68
CA SER A 171 16.18 -5.10 -7.33
C SER A 171 16.69 -3.66 -7.37
N PRO A 172 16.51 -2.87 -6.30
CA PRO A 172 17.18 -1.58 -6.19
C PRO A 172 18.70 -1.78 -6.27
N ARG A 173 19.38 -0.91 -7.01
CA ARG A 173 20.84 -0.89 -7.09
C ARG A 173 21.40 -0.59 -5.69
N PRO A 174 22.42 -1.33 -5.22
CA PRO A 174 23.04 -1.04 -3.95
C PRO A 174 23.65 0.36 -4.00
N ASP A 175 23.69 1.02 -2.84
CA ASP A 175 24.42 2.26 -2.69
C ASP A 175 25.87 1.98 -3.03
N LEU A 176 26.34 2.53 -4.14
CA LEU A 176 27.77 2.70 -4.33
C LEU A 176 28.20 3.68 -3.23
N GLU A 177 28.76 3.15 -2.15
CA GLU A 177 29.57 3.98 -1.28
C GLU A 177 30.59 4.66 -2.19
N PRO A 178 30.68 6.01 -2.17
CA PRO A 178 31.74 6.67 -2.89
C PRO A 178 33.05 6.18 -2.29
N ASP A 179 33.82 5.41 -3.07
CA ASP A 179 35.18 4.97 -2.77
C ASP A 179 35.92 6.12 -2.06
N ARG A 180 36.25 5.91 -0.79
CA ARG A 180 37.05 6.82 0.04
C ARG A 180 38.48 6.31 0.14
#